data_AF-A0A1I4DDG6-F1
#
_entry.id   AF-A0A1I4DDG6-F1
#
_cell.length_a   1.000
_cell.length_b   1.000
_cell.length_c   1.000
_cell.angle_alpha   90.00
_cell.angle_beta   90.00
_cell.angle_gamma   90.00
#
_symmetry.space_group_name_H-M   'P 1'
#
loop_
_entity.id
_entity.type
_entity.pdbx_description
1 polymer ?
#
loop_
_entity_poly.entity_id
_entity_poly.type
_entity_poly.pdbx_seq_one_letter_code
_entity_poly.pdbx_strand_id
1 'polypeptide(L)' 'MTSSYWDTETSGQSKGTGSNTGSFNAVGLPTAEFKSGLPSGFDPKVWASNFAINNGYPYLKSVPPAP' A
#
# COMPACT_ATOMS: atom_id res chain seq x y z
N MET A 1 -5.33 -0.92 -14.77
CA MET A 1 -4.99 -1.33 -13.39
C MET A 1 -5.45 -2.76 -13.21
N THR A 2 -4.53 -3.69 -12.96
CA THR A 2 -4.89 -5.11 -12.81
C THR A 2 -5.33 -5.45 -11.38
N SER A 3 -4.93 -4.65 -10.38
CA SER A 3 -5.39 -4.74 -8.99
C SER A 3 -5.10 -3.44 -8.23
N SER A 4 -5.99 -3.06 -7.32
CA SER A 4 -5.80 -1.95 -6.37
C SER A 4 -5.95 -2.47 -4.93
N TYR A 5 -5.23 -1.88 -3.99
CA TYR A 5 -5.25 -2.32 -2.60
C TYR A 5 -5.38 -1.13 -1.65
N TRP A 6 -6.03 -1.33 -0.50
CA TRP A 6 -6.09 -0.34 0.57
C TRP A 6 -5.99 -1.02 1.94
N ASP A 7 -5.51 -0.27 2.93
CA ASP A 7 -5.47 -0.68 4.33
C ASP A 7 -6.84 -0.44 4.98
N THR A 8 -7.56 -1.51 5.30
CA THR A 8 -8.93 -1.45 5.83
C THR A 8 -8.99 -0.92 7.26
N GLU A 9 -7.93 -1.13 8.05
CA GLU A 9 -7.90 -0.75 9.47
C GLU A 9 -7.50 0.71 9.62
N THR A 10 -6.49 1.17 8.86
CA THR A 10 -6.08 2.58 8.86
C THR A 10 -7.15 3.49 8.27
N SER A 11 -7.86 3.04 7.23
CA SER A 11 -8.97 3.82 6.65
C SER A 11 -10.28 3.70 7.44
N GLY A 12 -10.44 2.66 8.26
CA GLY A 12 -11.71 2.30 8.88
C GLY A 12 -12.80 1.87 7.89
N GLN A 13 -12.45 1.60 6.63
CA GLN A 13 -13.39 1.25 5.57
C GLN A 13 -13.29 -0.22 5.18
N SER A 14 -14.39 -0.96 5.36
CA SER A 14 -14.52 -2.36 4.93
C SER A 14 -14.85 -2.53 3.45
N LYS A 15 -15.20 -1.44 2.76
CA LYS A 15 -15.53 -1.42 1.32
C LYS A 15 -14.75 -0.33 0.62
N GLY A 16 -14.09 -0.71 -0.47
CA GLY A 16 -13.47 0.24 -1.40
C GLY A 16 -14.54 0.88 -2.29
N THR A 17 -14.50 2.20 -2.44
CA THR A 17 -15.33 2.93 -3.39
C THR A 17 -14.46 3.39 -4.56
N GLY A 18 -14.88 3.11 -5.78
CA GLY A 18 -14.20 3.56 -6.99
C GLY A 18 -15.21 3.91 -8.07
N SER A 19 -14.98 5.02 -8.77
CA SER A 19 -15.68 5.38 -10.00
C SER A 19 -14.81 4.91 -11.16
N ASN A 20 -15.18 3.82 -11.83
CA ASN A 20 -14.47 3.42 -13.03
C ASN A 20 -15.45 2.89 -14.09
N THR A 21 -15.29 3.35 -15.32
CA THR A 21 -15.98 2.82 -16.50
C THR A 21 -15.17 1.64 -17.05
N GLY A 22 -15.18 0.49 -16.35
CA GLY A 22 -14.44 -0.72 -16.74
C GLY A 22 -14.39 -1.78 -15.63
N SER A 23 -13.72 -2.92 -15.87
CA SER A 23 -13.49 -3.94 -14.84
C SER A 23 -12.53 -3.41 -13.77
N PHE A 24 -13.02 -3.32 -12.55
CA PHE A 24 -12.28 -2.86 -11.38
C PHE A 24 -12.13 -4.02 -10.40
N ASN A 25 -10.90 -4.34 -10.01
CA ASN A 25 -10.61 -5.24 -8.91
C ASN A 25 -9.82 -4.49 -7.85
N ALA A 26 -10.44 -4.26 -6.70
CA ALA A 26 -9.77 -3.75 -5.53
C ALA A 26 -9.99 -4.68 -4.35
N VAL A 27 -8.91 -4.88 -3.58
CA VAL A 27 -8.87 -5.80 -2.45
C VAL A 27 -8.44 -5.02 -1.23
N GLY A 28 -9.30 -5.02 -0.21
CA GLY A 28 -8.96 -4.46 1.10
C GLY A 28 -8.08 -5.45 1.86
N LEU A 29 -6.98 -4.97 2.44
CA LEU A 29 -6.05 -5.78 3.22
C LEU A 29 -6.01 -5.27 4.68
N PRO A 30 -5.90 -6.16 5.67
CA PRO A 30 -5.56 -5.79 7.04
C PRO A 30 -4.19 -5.09 7.12
N THR A 31 -3.95 -4.27 8.16
CA THR A 31 -2.68 -3.52 8.32
C THR A 31 -1.45 -4.42 8.23
N ALA A 32 -1.50 -5.59 8.88
CA ALA A 32 -0.38 -6.52 8.92
C ALA A 32 0.00 -7.06 7.54
N GLU A 33 -0.99 -7.36 6.69
CA GLU A 33 -0.76 -7.84 5.34
C GLU A 33 -0.31 -6.70 4.42
N PHE A 34 -0.93 -5.53 4.55
CA PHE A 34 -0.56 -4.34 3.78
C PHE A 34 0.88 -3.86 4.06
N LYS A 35 1.42 -4.16 5.25
CA LYS A 35 2.80 -3.84 5.68
C LYS A 35 3.78 -5.01 5.61
N SER A 36 3.38 -6.16 5.06
CA SER A 36 4.21 -7.39 5.07
C SER A 36 5.49 -7.29 4.22
N GLY A 37 5.64 -6.23 3.43
CA GLY A 37 6.84 -5.95 2.65
C GLY A 37 6.56 -4.88 1.59
N LEU A 38 7.47 -4.76 0.61
CA LEU A 38 7.25 -3.88 -0.53
C LEU A 38 6.17 -4.49 -1.46
N PRO A 39 5.04 -3.81 -1.72
CA PRO A 39 3.98 -4.35 -2.55
C PRO A 39 4.44 -4.65 -3.98
N SER A 40 3.91 -5.70 -4.57
CA SER A 40 4.17 -6.07 -5.97
C SER A 40 3.85 -4.89 -6.91
N GLY A 41 4.74 -4.65 -7.87
CA GLY A 41 4.63 -3.55 -8.83
C GLY A 41 5.41 -2.28 -8.44
N PHE A 42 5.86 -2.16 -7.19
CA PHE A 42 6.81 -1.12 -6.81
C PHE A 42 8.22 -1.51 -7.27
N ASP A 43 8.95 -0.56 -7.87
CA ASP A 43 10.35 -0.77 -8.22
C ASP A 43 11.22 -0.79 -6.95
N PRO A 44 11.85 -1.92 -6.59
CA PRO A 44 12.69 -2.02 -5.39
C PRO A 44 13.97 -1.18 -5.47
N LYS A 45 14.33 -0.61 -6.62
CA LYS A 45 15.42 0.36 -6.73
C LYS A 45 15.00 1.75 -6.25
N VAL A 46 13.73 2.10 -6.36
CA VAL A 46 13.18 3.42 -6.02
C VAL A 46 12.53 3.42 -4.63
N TRP A 47 11.82 2.34 -4.30
CA TRP A 47 11.03 2.22 -3.08
C TRP A 47 11.61 1.20 -2.09
N ALA A 48 11.31 1.40 -0.82
CA ALA A 48 11.60 0.47 0.26
C ALA A 48 10.39 0.34 1.20
N SER A 49 10.36 -0.73 1.99
CA SER A 49 9.46 -0.92 3.14
C SER A 49 10.31 -1.45 4.30
N ASN A 50 10.17 -0.85 5.48
CA ASN A 50 10.87 -1.26 6.70
C ASN A 50 10.00 -0.88 7.90
N PHE A 51 9.77 -1.79 8.86
CA PHE A 51 8.96 -1.47 10.04
C PHE A 51 9.52 -0.31 10.88
N ALA A 52 10.83 -0.14 10.93
CA ALA A 52 11.48 0.97 11.64
C ALA A 52 11.46 2.30 10.87
N ILE A 53 11.05 2.31 9.59
CA ILE A 53 11.01 3.53 8.76
C ILE A 53 9.62 3.62 8.11
N ASN A 54 8.87 4.67 8.44
CA ASN A 54 7.48 4.81 7.97
C ASN A 54 6.54 3.67 8.43
N ASN A 55 6.84 3.04 9.57
CA ASN A 55 5.98 2.01 10.19
C ASN A 55 5.61 0.85 9.23
N GLY A 56 6.53 0.44 8.36
CA GLY A 56 6.33 -0.65 7.39
C GLY A 56 5.65 -0.24 6.08
N TYR A 57 5.12 0.98 5.97
CA TYR A 57 4.56 1.46 4.71
C TYR A 57 5.67 1.78 3.69
N PRO A 58 5.39 1.62 2.39
CA PRO A 58 6.35 2.00 1.34
C PRO A 58 6.78 3.47 1.45
N TYR A 59 8.06 3.73 1.22
CA TYR A 59 8.62 5.08 1.15
C TYR A 59 9.66 5.19 0.03
N LEU A 60 9.87 6.41 -0.45
CA LEU A 60 10.92 6.72 -1.42
C LEU A 60 12.29 6.68 -0.75
N LYS A 61 13.22 5.92 -1.30
CA LYS A 61 14.59 5.82 -0.76
C LYS A 61 15.36 7.15 -0.80
N SER A 62 15.03 8.02 -1.76
CA SER A 62 15.69 9.33 -1.92
C SER A 62 15.24 10.37 -0.90
N VAL A 63 14.07 10.18 -0.28
CA VAL A 63 13.48 11.10 0.70
C VAL A 63 12.77 10.31 1.81
N PRO A 64 13.52 9.51 2.59
CA PRO A 64 12.92 8.72 3.66
C PRO A 64 12.29 9.66 4.71
N PRO A 65 11.12 9.32 5.26
CA PRO A 65 10.52 10.10 6.34
C PRO A 65 11.44 10.08 7.57
N ALA A 66 11.38 11.17 8.36
CA ALA A 66 12.09 11.24 9.62
C ALA A 66 11.63 10.12 10.58
N PRO A 67 12.53 9.59 11.42
CA PRO A 67 12.18 8.62 12.45
C PRO A 67 11.09 9.12 13.40
#